data_AF-A0A3B9JE64-F1
#
_entry.id   AF-A0A3B9JE64-F1
#
_cell.length_a   1.000
_cell.length_b   1.000
_cell.length_c   1.000
_cell.angle_alpha   90.00
_cell.angle_beta   90.00
_cell.angle_gamma   90.00
#
_symmetry.space_group_name_H-M   'P 1'
#
loop_
_entity.id
_entity.type
_entity.pdbx_description
1 polymer ?
#
loop_
_entity_poly.entity_id
_entity_poly.type
_entity_poly.pdbx_seq_one_letter_code
_entity_poly.pdbx_strand_id
1 'polypeptide(L)'
;MLEYLRWFAAILILSSTITLLLSRDWRLSLGVLAVQYLAVFTILLTHWPLTMSAAKLVTGWMAAATLGMTLANQADFLPVQSSRLFKFFLALVVVGAVLQAASAVNGWIPAAGLPLIFASLTLIGLGILQLGMTVEPFR
;
A
#
# COMPACT_ATOMS: atom_id res chain seq x y z
N MET A 1 6.15 -21.92 -9.67
CA MET A 1 5.87 -20.69 -10.46
C MET A 1 4.97 -19.71 -9.71
N LEU A 2 3.83 -20.16 -9.17
CA LEU A 2 2.90 -19.30 -8.40
C LEU A 2 3.52 -18.64 -7.16
N GLU A 3 4.50 -19.30 -6.52
CA GLU A 3 5.18 -18.76 -5.34
C GLU A 3 6.05 -17.53 -5.66
N TYR A 4 6.77 -17.54 -6.78
CA TYR A 4 7.51 -16.38 -7.26
C TYR A 4 6.60 -15.20 -7.55
N LEU A 5 5.42 -15.46 -8.12
CA LEU A 5 4.42 -14.42 -8.40
C LEU A 5 3.88 -13.78 -7.10
N ARG A 6 3.65 -14.58 -6.06
CA ARG A 6 3.19 -14.10 -4.75
C ARG A 6 4.22 -13.20 -4.07
N TRP A 7 5.49 -13.62 -4.07
CA TRP A 7 6.57 -12.80 -3.52
C TRP A 7 6.82 -11.54 -4.34
N PHE A 8 6.76 -11.64 -5.67
CA PHE A 8 6.85 -10.48 -6.54
C PHE A 8 5.78 -9.43 -6.23
N ALA A 9 4.52 -9.85 -6.13
CA ALA A 9 3.43 -8.97 -5.75
C ALA A 9 3.57 -8.39 -4.34
N ALA A 10 4.06 -9.17 -3.36
CA ALA A 10 4.29 -8.69 -2.00
C ALA A 10 5.39 -7.63 -1.93
N ILE A 11 6.50 -7.83 -2.65
CA ILE A 11 7.58 -6.85 -2.77
C ILE A 11 7.07 -5.59 -3.48
N LEU A 12 6.25 -5.74 -4.52
CA LEU A 12 5.66 -4.63 -5.24
C LEU A 12 4.70 -3.80 -4.35
N ILE A 13 3.92 -4.45 -3.49
CA ILE A 13 3.09 -3.80 -2.47
C ILE A 13 3.98 -3.02 -1.48
N LEU A 14 5.06 -3.61 -0.99
CA LEU A 14 5.97 -2.92 -0.07
C LEU A 14 6.63 -1.70 -0.73
N SER A 15 7.18 -1.86 -1.93
CA SER A 15 7.84 -0.75 -2.65
C SER A 15 6.85 0.36 -2.99
N SER A 16 5.64 0.01 -3.42
CA SER A 16 4.60 1.00 -3.74
C SER A 16 4.14 1.75 -2.49
N THR A 17 3.95 1.06 -1.36
CA THR A 17 3.54 1.71 -0.10
C THR A 17 4.61 2.67 0.43
N ILE A 18 5.88 2.27 0.40
CA ILE A 18 7.00 3.15 0.78
C ILE A 18 7.08 4.34 -0.18
N THR A 19 6.92 4.10 -1.49
CA THR A 19 6.93 5.17 -2.49
C THR A 19 5.80 6.15 -2.24
N LEU A 20 4.57 5.69 -1.93
CA LEU A 20 3.45 6.56 -1.56
C LEU A 20 3.78 7.43 -0.35
N LEU A 21 4.36 6.83 0.69
CA LEU A 21 4.74 7.53 1.91
C LEU A 21 5.78 8.64 1.68
N LEU A 22 6.72 8.40 0.76
CA LEU A 22 7.81 9.33 0.42
C LEU A 22 7.43 10.30 -0.71
N SER A 23 6.41 9.98 -1.50
CA SER A 23 5.99 10.77 -2.65
C SER A 23 5.47 12.13 -2.22
N ARG A 24 5.82 13.15 -3.01
CA ARG A 24 5.37 14.53 -2.83
C ARG A 24 4.48 14.99 -3.98
N ASP A 25 4.70 14.42 -5.17
CA ASP A 25 3.92 14.71 -6.36
C ASP A 25 2.66 13.85 -6.36
N TRP A 26 1.51 14.49 -6.20
CA TRP A 26 0.21 13.83 -6.19
C TRP A 26 -0.01 12.96 -7.44
N ARG A 27 0.54 13.37 -8.59
CA ARG A 27 0.50 12.62 -9.86
C ARG A 27 1.22 11.27 -9.75
N LEU A 28 2.41 11.26 -9.14
CA LEU A 28 3.15 10.02 -8.89
C LEU A 28 2.42 9.18 -7.86
N SER A 29 1.85 9.79 -6.82
CA SER A 29 1.08 9.06 -5.82
C SER A 29 -0.10 8.30 -6.43
N LEU A 30 -0.86 8.91 -7.36
CA LEU A 30 -1.96 8.24 -8.05
C LEU A 30 -1.51 7.07 -8.91
N GLY A 31 -0.42 7.25 -9.67
CA GLY A 31 0.16 6.17 -10.49
C GLY A 31 0.61 4.99 -9.64
N VAL A 32 1.30 5.28 -8.53
CA VAL A 32 1.75 4.26 -7.58
C VAL A 32 0.56 3.57 -6.89
N LEU A 33 -0.51 4.30 -6.54
CA LEU A 33 -1.73 3.73 -5.98
C LEU A 33 -2.40 2.75 -6.97
N ALA A 34 -2.50 3.13 -8.25
CA ALA A 34 -3.05 2.25 -9.27
C ALA A 34 -2.22 0.96 -9.45
N VAL A 35 -0.90 1.07 -9.41
CA VAL A 35 0.03 -0.06 -9.43
C VAL A 35 -0.09 -0.93 -8.17
N GLN A 36 -0.28 -0.32 -7.00
CA GLN A 36 -0.49 -1.02 -5.74
C GLN A 36 -1.77 -1.86 -5.77
N TYR A 37 -2.88 -1.32 -6.29
CA TYR A 37 -4.12 -2.09 -6.48
C TYR A 37 -3.96 -3.25 -7.46
N LEU A 38 -3.12 -3.10 -8.49
CA LEU A 38 -2.79 -4.20 -9.42
C LEU A 38 -2.00 -5.31 -8.70
N ALA A 39 -1.05 -4.95 -7.83
CA ALA A 39 -0.32 -5.94 -7.05
C ALA A 39 -1.21 -6.65 -6.01
N VAL A 40 -2.12 -5.92 -5.35
CA VAL A 40 -3.14 -6.51 -4.48
C VAL A 40 -4.03 -7.49 -5.25
N PHE A 41 -4.50 -7.11 -6.44
CA PHE A 41 -5.27 -7.98 -7.33
C PHE A 41 -4.51 -9.27 -7.66
N THR A 42 -3.22 -9.16 -7.98
CA THR A 42 -2.36 -10.30 -8.33
C THR A 42 -2.21 -11.29 -7.17
N ILE A 43 -2.08 -10.79 -5.93
CA ILE A 43 -2.07 -11.63 -4.73
C ILE A 43 -3.44 -12.26 -4.47
N LEU A 44 -4.53 -11.51 -4.62
CA LEU A 44 -5.89 -12.00 -4.37
C LEU A 44 -6.31 -13.10 -5.34
N LEU A 45 -5.88 -13.05 -6.60
CA LEU A 45 -6.10 -14.12 -7.58
C LEU A 45 -5.60 -15.50 -7.13
N THR A 46 -4.67 -15.55 -6.17
CA THR A 46 -4.16 -16.83 -5.64
C THR A 46 -5.06 -17.49 -4.59
N HIS A 47 -6.03 -16.76 -4.04
CA HIS A 47 -6.94 -17.26 -3.01
C HIS A 47 -8.41 -17.10 -3.37
N TRP A 48 -8.74 -16.08 -4.16
CA TRP A 48 -10.11 -15.64 -4.41
C TRP A 48 -10.44 -15.82 -5.90
N PRO A 49 -11.71 -16.09 -6.24
CA PRO A 49 -12.14 -16.20 -7.63
C PRO A 49 -11.90 -14.89 -8.38
N LEU A 50 -11.71 -15.01 -9.69
CA LEU A 50 -11.41 -13.88 -10.58
C LEU A 50 -12.39 -12.72 -10.42
N THR A 51 -13.69 -13.01 -10.29
CA THR A 51 -14.74 -12.00 -10.14
C THR A 51 -14.57 -11.17 -8.86
N MET A 52 -14.30 -11.80 -7.72
CA MET A 52 -14.08 -11.10 -6.45
C MET A 52 -12.79 -10.28 -6.46
N SER A 53 -11.73 -10.82 -7.05
CA SER A 53 -10.44 -10.11 -7.18
C SER A 53 -10.59 -8.91 -8.13
N ALA A 54 -11.25 -9.08 -9.27
CA ALA A 54 -11.45 -8.02 -10.26
C ALA A 54 -12.26 -6.86 -9.70
N ALA A 55 -13.28 -7.13 -8.87
CA ALA A 55 -14.04 -6.09 -8.19
C ALA A 55 -13.15 -5.17 -7.32
N LYS A 56 -12.14 -5.72 -6.62
CA LYS A 56 -11.17 -4.94 -5.83
C LYS A 56 -10.29 -4.06 -6.71
N LEU A 57 -9.88 -4.53 -7.88
CA LEU A 57 -9.08 -3.76 -8.82
C LEU A 57 -9.87 -2.57 -9.37
N VAL A 58 -11.08 -2.83 -9.88
CA VAL A 58 -11.93 -1.80 -10.47
C VAL A 58 -12.31 -0.74 -9.44
N THR A 59 -12.72 -1.16 -8.25
CA THR A 59 -13.06 -0.22 -7.16
C THR A 59 -11.84 0.61 -6.72
N GLY A 60 -10.66 0.00 -6.64
CA GLY A 60 -9.41 0.71 -6.35
C GLY A 60 -9.03 1.75 -7.39
N TRP A 61 -9.18 1.42 -8.67
CA TRP A 61 -8.92 2.37 -9.76
C TRP A 61 -9.98 3.46 -9.86
N MET A 62 -11.24 3.16 -9.57
CA MET A 62 -12.28 4.19 -9.43
C MET A 62 -11.94 5.17 -8.31
N ALA A 63 -11.50 4.67 -7.14
CA ALA A 63 -11.05 5.52 -6.04
C ALA A 63 -9.81 6.37 -6.42
N ALA A 64 -8.86 5.79 -7.17
CA ALA A 64 -7.71 6.54 -7.67
C ALA A 64 -8.14 7.66 -8.65
N ALA A 65 -9.08 7.37 -9.55
CA ALA A 65 -9.59 8.35 -10.51
C ALA A 65 -10.34 9.50 -9.82
N THR A 66 -11.17 9.19 -8.83
CA THR A 66 -11.90 10.23 -8.06
C THR A 66 -10.94 11.08 -7.25
N LEU A 67 -9.98 10.47 -6.54
CA LEU A 67 -8.92 11.21 -5.83
C LEU A 67 -8.12 12.09 -6.78
N GLY A 68 -7.85 11.61 -8.00
CA GLY A 68 -7.13 12.39 -9.01
C GLY A 68 -7.88 13.61 -9.49
N MET A 69 -9.20 13.50 -9.69
CA MET A 69 -10.04 14.66 -10.02
C MET A 69 -10.06 15.69 -8.89
N THR A 70 -10.14 15.24 -7.63
CA THR A 70 -10.11 16.13 -6.46
C THR A 70 -8.77 16.85 -6.31
N LEU A 71 -7.66 16.12 -6.41
CA LEU A 71 -6.31 16.68 -6.26
C LEU A 71 -5.93 17.61 -7.42
N ALA A 72 -6.37 17.32 -8.64
CA ALA A 72 -6.18 18.21 -9.78
C ALA A 72 -6.84 19.59 -9.56
N ASN A 73 -7.95 19.62 -8.83
CA ASN A 73 -8.66 20.86 -8.49
C ASN A 73 -8.05 21.62 -7.29
N GLN A 74 -7.15 20.99 -6.52
CA GLN A 74 -6.52 21.56 -5.31
C GLN A 74 -5.01 21.78 -5.44
N ALA A 75 -4.44 21.51 -6.61
CA ALA A 75 -2.98 21.42 -6.83
C ALA A 75 -2.20 22.71 -6.49
N ASP A 76 -2.87 23.87 -6.43
CA ASP A 76 -2.25 25.17 -6.15
C ASP A 76 -1.93 25.42 -4.66
N PHE A 77 -2.46 24.60 -3.73
CA PHE A 77 -2.42 24.90 -2.28
C PHE A 77 -1.61 23.92 -1.40
N LEU A 78 -0.84 23.00 -1.97
CA LEU A 78 -0.17 21.96 -1.16
C LEU A 78 1.12 22.48 -0.48
N PRO A 79 1.17 22.58 0.87
CA PRO A 79 2.34 23.07 1.58
C PRO A 79 3.53 22.11 1.49
N VAL A 80 4.72 22.70 1.45
CA VAL A 80 6.01 22.00 1.37
C VAL A 80 6.41 21.51 2.76
N GLN A 81 5.90 20.38 3.22
CA GLN A 81 6.37 19.80 4.50
C GLN A 81 7.47 18.76 4.28
N SER A 82 8.71 19.19 4.52
CA SER A 82 9.95 18.44 4.35
C SER A 82 10.28 17.60 5.58
N SER A 83 9.95 16.30 5.54
CA SER A 83 10.46 15.32 6.52
C SER A 83 10.62 13.91 5.92
N ARG A 84 11.11 13.80 4.67
CA ARG A 84 11.31 12.51 3.97
C ARG A 84 12.14 11.50 4.76
N LEU A 85 13.22 11.97 5.39
CA LEU A 85 14.12 11.13 6.19
C LEU A 85 13.39 10.55 7.41
N PHE A 86 12.64 11.37 8.13
CA PHE A 86 11.83 10.91 9.26
C PHE A 86 10.81 9.85 8.85
N LYS A 87 10.07 10.09 7.75
CA LYS A 87 9.10 9.11 7.20
C LYS A 87 9.76 7.79 6.81
N PHE A 88 10.96 7.85 6.23
CA PHE A 88 11.72 6.67 5.86
C PHE A 88 12.17 5.86 7.08
N PHE A 89 12.72 6.51 8.11
CA PHE A 89 13.08 5.84 9.37
C PHE A 89 11.86 5.19 10.03
N LEU A 90 10.75 5.91 10.07
CA LEU A 90 9.51 5.40 10.67
C LEU A 90 8.96 4.21 9.88
N ALA A 91 9.02 4.26 8.54
CA ALA A 91 8.66 3.14 7.67
C ALA A 91 9.55 1.92 7.91
N LEU A 92 10.87 2.13 8.10
CA LEU A 92 11.81 1.04 8.39
C LEU A 92 11.46 0.34 9.71
N VAL A 93 11.11 1.11 10.75
CA VAL A 93 10.65 0.57 12.04
C VAL A 93 9.38 -0.27 11.86
N VAL A 94 8.40 0.24 11.11
CA VAL A 94 7.14 -0.48 10.84
C VAL A 94 7.39 -1.74 10.03
N VAL A 95 8.23 -1.71 8.99
CA VAL A 95 8.58 -2.90 8.20
C VAL A 95 9.30 -3.93 9.06
N GLY A 96 10.19 -3.51 9.95
CA GLY A 96 10.82 -4.38 10.94
C GLY A 96 9.78 -5.07 11.85
N ALA A 97 8.81 -4.31 12.35
CA ALA A 97 7.71 -4.86 13.14
C ALA A 97 6.83 -5.82 12.32
N VAL A 98 6.57 -5.52 11.04
CA VAL A 98 5.80 -6.39 10.13
C VAL A 98 6.51 -7.71 9.88
N LEU A 99 7.84 -7.74 9.73
CA LEU A 99 8.59 -8.99 9.56
C LEU A 99 8.41 -9.91 10.78
N GLN A 100 8.53 -9.36 11.98
CA GLN A 100 8.33 -10.11 13.23
C GLN A 100 6.88 -10.56 13.39
N ALA A 101 5.92 -9.67 13.12
CA ALA A 101 4.50 -9.98 13.22
C ALA A 101 4.06 -11.00 12.17
N ALA A 102 4.61 -10.97 10.95
CA ALA A 102 4.27 -11.90 9.89
C ALA A 102 4.63 -13.34 10.28
N SER A 103 5.80 -13.55 10.90
CA SER A 103 6.19 -14.86 11.42
C SER A 103 5.27 -15.33 12.55
N ALA A 104 4.90 -14.43 13.48
CA ALA A 104 3.98 -14.75 14.55
C ALA A 104 2.58 -15.13 14.03
N VAL A 105 2.02 -14.33 13.10
CA VAL A 105 0.71 -14.56 12.49
C VAL A 105 0.71 -15.83 11.63
N ASN A 106 1.82 -16.14 10.94
CA ASN A 106 1.94 -17.38 10.18
C ASN A 106 1.89 -18.63 11.08
N GLY A 107 2.31 -18.52 12.35
CA GLY A 107 2.13 -19.58 13.35
C GLY A 107 0.67 -19.83 13.71
N TRP A 108 -0.20 -18.82 13.58
CA TRP A 108 -1.63 -18.93 13.87
C TRP A 108 -2.44 -19.33 12.63
N ILE A 109 -2.08 -18.82 11.45
CA ILE A 109 -2.82 -19.04 10.20
C ILE A 109 -1.86 -19.45 9.06
N PRO A 110 -1.28 -20.66 9.13
CA PRO A 110 -0.31 -21.12 8.11
C PRO A 110 -0.94 -21.27 6.72
N ALA A 111 -2.25 -21.52 6.64
CA ALA A 111 -2.98 -21.74 5.39
C ALA A 111 -3.07 -20.48 4.49
N ALA A 112 -2.91 -19.27 5.05
CA ALA A 112 -2.99 -18.02 4.28
C ALA A 112 -1.74 -17.76 3.42
N GLY A 113 -0.60 -18.37 3.77
CA GLY A 113 0.67 -18.17 3.10
C GLY A 113 1.38 -16.89 3.52
N LEU A 114 2.67 -17.04 3.80
CA LEU A 114 3.55 -15.98 4.29
C LEU A 114 3.56 -14.70 3.41
N PRO A 115 3.55 -14.78 2.06
CA PRO A 115 3.53 -13.58 1.21
C PRO A 115 2.27 -12.73 1.38
N LEU A 116 1.10 -13.37 1.55
CA LEU A 116 -0.16 -12.66 1.75
C LEU A 116 -0.19 -12.00 3.14
N ILE A 117 0.24 -12.71 4.18
CA ILE A 117 0.32 -12.18 5.55
C ILE A 117 1.23 -10.95 5.58
N PHE A 118 2.43 -11.07 5.00
CA PHE A 118 3.39 -9.98 4.92
C PHE A 118 2.84 -8.76 4.16
N ALA A 119 2.24 -8.98 2.98
CA ALA A 119 1.64 -7.91 2.19
C ALA A 119 0.50 -7.20 2.94
N SER A 120 -0.37 -7.96 3.61
CA SER A 120 -1.52 -7.43 4.35
C SER A 120 -1.06 -6.61 5.55
N LEU A 121 -0.13 -7.14 6.34
CA LEU A 121 0.45 -6.42 7.49
C LEU A 121 1.22 -5.18 7.05
N THR A 122 1.89 -5.22 5.90
CA THR A 122 2.59 -4.06 5.33
C THR A 122 1.59 -2.94 5.00
N LEU A 123 0.50 -3.26 4.31
CA LEU A 123 -0.56 -2.30 3.98
C LEU A 123 -1.20 -1.70 5.22
N ILE A 124 -1.50 -2.54 6.22
CA ILE A 124 -2.10 -2.08 7.48
C ILE A 124 -1.11 -1.19 8.24
N GLY A 125 0.11 -1.68 8.49
CA GLY A 125 1.11 -0.99 9.30
C GLY A 125 1.51 0.35 8.70
N LEU A 126 1.89 0.37 7.42
CA LEU A 126 2.28 1.61 6.74
C LEU A 126 1.08 2.51 6.44
N GLY A 127 -0.12 1.94 6.25
CA GLY A 127 -1.35 2.72 6.10
C GLY A 127 -1.71 3.49 7.38
N ILE A 128 -1.63 2.83 8.55
CA ILE A 128 -1.80 3.49 9.86
C ILE A 128 -0.72 4.55 10.06
N LEU A 129 0.52 4.24 9.68
CA LEU A 129 1.62 5.20 9.74
C LEU A 129 1.33 6.47 8.93
N GLN A 130 0.82 6.31 7.72
CA GLN A 130 0.47 7.40 6.84
C GLN A 130 -0.65 8.26 7.44
N LEU A 131 -1.66 7.64 8.05
CA LEU A 131 -2.74 8.36 8.75
C LEU A 131 -2.20 9.14 9.96
N GLY A 132 -1.35 8.53 10.78
CA GLY A 132 -0.75 9.19 11.96
C GLY A 132 0.16 10.37 11.62
N MET A 133 0.69 10.43 10.40
CA MET A 133 1.54 11.52 9.92
C MET A 133 0.78 12.59 9.13
N THR A 134 -0.52 12.41 8.86
CA THR A 134 -1.33 13.37 8.11
C THR A 134 -2.05 14.28 9.11
N VAL A 135 -1.48 15.45 9.37
CA VAL A 135 -1.94 16.39 10.43
C VAL A 135 -2.80 17.54 9.89
N GLU A 136 -3.23 17.49 8.63
CA GLU A 136 -4.19 18.46 8.07
C GLU A 136 -5.53 17.74 7.80
N PRO A 137 -6.48 17.74 8.75
CA PRO A 137 -7.75 17.05 8.58
C PRO A 137 -8.66 17.81 7.62
N PHE A 138 -8.68 19.14 7.70
CA PHE A 138 -9.47 20.04 6.86
C PHE A 138 -8.88 21.46 6.96
N ARG A 139 -8.47 22.06 5.84
CA ARG A 139 -8.36 23.50 5.67
C ARG A 139 -8.95 23.88 4.33
#